data_AF-A0A367EAV1-F1
#
_entry.id   AF-A0A367EAV1-F1
#
_cell.length_a   1.000
_cell.length_b   1.000
_cell.length_c   1.000
_cell.angle_alpha   90.00
_cell.angle_beta   90.00
_cell.angle_gamma   90.00
#
_symmetry.space_group_name_H-M   'P 1'
#
loop_
_entity.id
_entity.type
_entity.pdbx_description
1 polymer ?
#
loop_
_entity_poly.entity_id
_entity_poly.type
_entity_poly.pdbx_seq_one_letter_code
_entity_poly.pdbx_strand_id
1 'polypeptide(L)'
;MPPSTAVETRMRPRLRQSQQRDRVRSVRLTADELTDVQRGAEAMGLRVAGFLADAAVAVARAQDGPHTWLMDQRSLVEELMRASAQLARVGNNLNQVAKALNSGGETPYAEDALTRVRQAAARVEAAATEIAKR
;
A
#
# COMPACT_ATOMS: atom_id res chain seq x y z
N MET A 1 45.14 17.39 29.04
CA MET A 1 43.80 17.26 28.44
C MET A 1 43.72 18.18 27.23
N PRO A 2 43.29 17.72 26.05
CA PRO A 2 42.97 18.63 24.96
C PRO A 2 41.58 19.25 25.20
N PRO A 3 41.32 20.50 24.78
CA PRO A 3 39.97 21.05 24.81
C PRO A 3 39.11 20.41 23.71
N SER A 4 37.94 19.94 24.11
CA SER A 4 36.89 19.40 23.24
C SER A 4 36.41 20.47 22.26
N THR A 5 36.60 20.25 20.96
CA THR A 5 36.01 21.06 19.90
C THR A 5 34.51 20.78 19.84
N ALA A 6 33.72 21.69 20.41
CA ALA A 6 32.28 21.70 20.22
C ALA A 6 31.97 21.98 18.74
N VAL A 7 31.43 20.99 18.05
CA VAL A 7 30.90 21.17 16.69
C VAL A 7 29.62 21.98 16.82
N GLU A 8 29.72 23.28 16.51
CA GLU A 8 28.57 24.18 16.46
C GLU A 8 27.69 23.80 15.27
N THR A 9 26.55 23.17 15.54
CA THR A 9 25.56 22.83 14.53
C THR A 9 24.99 24.13 13.94
N ARG A 10 25.61 24.64 12.87
CA ARG A 10 25.11 25.78 12.11
C ARG A 10 23.69 25.47 11.62
N MET A 11 22.70 26.09 12.25
CA MET A 11 21.34 26.13 11.74
C MET A 11 21.37 26.83 10.37
N ARG A 12 21.15 26.07 9.30
CA ARG A 12 20.95 26.62 7.95
C ARG A 12 19.85 27.70 8.01
N PRO A 13 20.06 28.90 7.43
CA PRO A 13 19.01 29.90 7.31
C PRO A 13 17.88 29.31 6.47
N ARG A 14 16.74 28.99 7.10
CA ARG A 14 15.52 28.67 6.37
C ARG A 14 14.89 29.99 5.99
N LEU A 15 14.59 30.20 4.70
CA LEU A 15 13.78 31.31 4.25
C LEU A 15 12.45 31.24 5.02
N ARG A 16 12.26 32.16 5.97
CA ARG A 16 11.08 32.19 6.83
C ARG A 16 9.88 32.51 5.92
N GLN A 17 9.11 31.49 5.56
CA GLN A 17 7.82 31.73 4.91
C GLN A 17 7.02 32.66 5.82
N SER A 18 6.51 33.77 5.27
CA SER A 18 5.85 34.83 6.05
C SER A 18 4.56 34.36 6.72
N GLN A 19 3.98 33.26 6.24
CA GLN A 19 2.85 32.58 6.87
C GLN A 19 3.26 31.27 7.53
N GLN A 20 2.85 31.13 8.78
CA GLN A 20 2.87 29.86 9.49
C GLN A 20 1.93 28.88 8.79
N ARG A 21 2.37 27.63 8.60
CA ARG A 21 1.49 26.54 8.15
C ARG A 21 0.53 26.21 9.30
N ASP A 22 -0.71 26.72 9.24
CA ASP A 22 -1.75 26.58 10.26
C ASP A 22 -2.66 25.35 10.03
N ARG A 23 -2.64 24.78 8.82
CA ARG A 23 -3.43 23.59 8.46
C ARG A 23 -2.67 22.31 8.79
N VAL A 24 -3.04 21.68 9.90
CA VAL A 24 -2.47 20.41 10.37
C VAL A 24 -3.33 19.23 9.90
N ARG A 25 -2.67 18.16 9.42
CA ARG A 25 -3.30 16.88 9.08
C ARG A 25 -2.49 15.74 9.69
N SER A 26 -3.17 14.71 10.16
CA SER A 26 -2.55 13.46 10.63
C SER A 26 -2.51 12.43 9.50
N VAL A 27 -1.41 11.69 9.40
CA VAL A 27 -1.22 10.58 8.45
C VAL A 27 -1.13 9.30 9.26
N ARG A 28 -1.78 8.23 8.78
CA ARG A 28 -1.65 6.87 9.32
C ARG A 28 -0.71 6.09 8.41
N LEU A 29 0.24 5.41 9.01
CA LEU A 29 1.23 4.57 8.33
C LEU A 29 1.33 3.25 9.09
N THR A 30 1.55 2.16 8.35
CA THR A 30 2.05 0.91 8.92
C THR A 30 3.52 1.08 9.36
N ALA A 31 4.05 0.07 10.05
CA ALA A 31 5.45 0.09 10.49
C ALA A 31 6.44 0.14 9.31
N ASP A 32 6.15 -0.60 8.24
CA ASP A 32 7.00 -0.67 7.05
C ASP A 32 6.94 0.64 6.27
N GLU A 33 5.73 1.18 6.05
CA GLU A 33 5.54 2.49 5.41
C GLU A 33 6.27 3.60 6.19
N LEU A 34 6.22 3.57 7.52
CA LEU A 34 6.95 4.54 8.35
C LEU A 34 8.47 4.38 8.19
N THR A 35 8.97 3.15 8.08
CA THR A 35 10.40 2.87 7.88
C THR A 35 10.90 3.38 6.54
N ASP A 36 10.11 3.24 5.47
CA ASP A 36 10.43 3.77 4.14
C ASP A 36 10.49 5.30 4.15
N VAL A 37 9.48 5.92 4.75
CA VAL A 37 9.40 7.38 4.89
C VAL A 37 10.56 7.92 5.73
N GLN A 38 10.96 7.21 6.81
CA GLN A 38 12.11 7.59 7.63
C GLN A 38 13.41 7.55 6.83
N ARG A 39 13.65 6.48 6.07
CA ARG A 39 14.82 6.36 5.18
C ARG A 39 14.86 7.48 4.15
N GLY A 40 13.73 7.79 3.51
CA GLY A 40 13.63 8.90 2.55
C GLY A 40 13.88 10.26 3.19
N ALA A 41 13.34 10.48 4.39
CA ALA A 41 13.55 11.72 5.15
C ALA A 41 15.01 11.89 5.57
N GLU A 42 15.65 10.83 6.04
CA GLU A 42 17.07 10.81 6.43
C GLU A 42 17.97 11.13 5.23
N ALA A 43 17.75 10.48 4.09
CA ALA A 43 18.50 10.74 2.85
C ALA A 43 18.42 12.21 2.40
N MET A 44 17.31 12.88 2.70
CA MET A 44 17.08 14.29 2.36
C MET A 44 17.43 15.27 3.51
N GLY A 45 17.88 14.76 4.66
CA GLY A 45 18.17 15.57 5.85
C GLY A 45 16.93 16.27 6.43
N LEU A 46 15.75 15.70 6.23
CA LEU A 46 14.46 16.22 6.68
C LEU A 46 13.93 15.42 7.88
N ARG A 47 13.10 16.06 8.69
CA ARG A 47 12.24 15.32 9.63
C ARG A 47 11.12 14.67 8.84
N VAL A 48 10.66 13.49 9.29
CA VAL A 48 9.55 12.73 8.68
C VAL A 48 8.36 13.60 8.26
N ALA A 49 7.85 14.44 9.17
CA ALA A 49 6.70 15.31 8.87
C ALA A 49 6.99 16.35 7.76
N GLY A 50 8.22 16.87 7.70
CA GLY A 50 8.64 17.81 6.66
C GLY A 50 8.79 17.12 5.32
N PHE A 51 9.41 15.93 5.31
CA PHE A 51 9.53 15.11 4.11
C PHE A 51 8.17 14.74 3.53
N LEU A 52 7.23 14.24 4.35
CA LEU A 52 5.87 13.92 3.92
C LEU A 52 5.15 15.12 3.31
N ALA A 53 5.23 16.28 3.96
CA ALA A 53 4.58 17.50 3.47
C ALA A 53 5.18 17.97 2.14
N ASP A 54 6.51 18.01 2.03
CA ASP A 54 7.20 18.50 0.84
C ASP A 54 7.03 17.53 -0.33
N ALA A 55 7.09 16.22 -0.10
CA ALA A 55 6.81 15.20 -1.11
C ALA A 55 5.38 15.30 -1.65
N ALA A 56 4.38 15.40 -0.77
CA ALA A 56 2.99 15.54 -1.17
C ALA A 56 2.73 16.81 -1.99
N VAL A 57 3.31 17.95 -1.59
CA VAL A 57 3.19 19.22 -2.31
C VAL A 57 3.94 19.19 -3.64
N ALA A 58 5.14 18.61 -3.68
CA ALA A 58 5.91 18.47 -4.91
C ALA A 58 5.17 17.61 -5.94
N VAL A 59 4.60 16.48 -5.48
CA VAL A 59 3.79 15.59 -6.32
C VAL A 59 2.56 16.30 -6.86
N ALA A 60 1.81 17.02 -6.01
CA ALA A 60 0.61 17.75 -6.42
C ALA A 60 0.89 18.92 -7.38
N ARG A 61 2.13 19.42 -7.45
CA ARG A 61 2.53 20.54 -8.31
C ARG A 61 3.18 20.13 -9.63
N ALA A 62 3.59 18.88 -9.77
CA ALA A 62 4.22 18.40 -10.99
C ALA A 62 3.20 18.38 -12.14
N GLN A 63 3.44 19.21 -13.17
CA GLN A 63 2.49 19.52 -14.26
C GLN A 63 2.23 18.35 -15.22
N ASP A 64 3.17 17.39 -15.30
CA ASP A 64 3.02 16.13 -16.06
C ASP A 64 2.52 14.96 -15.18
N GLY A 65 2.15 15.25 -13.93
CA GLY A 65 1.31 14.41 -13.07
C GLY A 65 1.91 13.08 -12.60
N PRO A 66 2.33 12.96 -11.33
CA PRO A 66 2.42 11.68 -10.61
C PRO A 66 1.04 11.04 -10.37
N HIS A 67 -0.02 11.65 -10.93
CA HIS A 67 -1.37 11.16 -10.97
C HIS A 67 -1.48 9.80 -11.63
N THR A 68 -0.74 9.50 -12.70
CA THR A 68 -0.83 8.19 -13.38
C THR A 68 -0.33 7.06 -12.48
N TRP A 69 0.89 7.11 -11.97
CA TRP A 69 1.42 6.02 -11.12
C TRP A 69 0.60 5.77 -9.85
N LEU A 70 0.18 6.84 -9.16
CA LEU A 70 -0.59 6.71 -7.92
C LEU A 70 -2.05 6.27 -8.18
N MET A 71 -2.65 6.65 -9.31
CA MET A 71 -3.98 6.17 -9.71
C MET A 71 -3.92 4.75 -10.26
N ASP A 72 -2.88 4.40 -11.00
CA ASP A 72 -2.64 3.03 -11.49
C ASP A 72 -2.51 2.06 -10.31
N GLN A 73 -1.75 2.43 -9.27
CA GLN A 73 -1.61 1.57 -8.08
C GLN A 73 -2.95 1.37 -7.35
N ARG A 74 -3.76 2.42 -7.20
CA ARG A 74 -5.11 2.28 -6.61
C ARG A 74 -6.02 1.43 -7.47
N SER A 75 -6.01 1.64 -8.79
CA SER A 75 -6.80 0.82 -9.73
C SER A 75 -6.41 -0.64 -9.65
N LEU A 76 -5.12 -0.95 -9.57
CA LEU A 76 -4.61 -2.32 -9.43
C LEU A 76 -5.07 -2.96 -8.11
N VAL A 77 -5.01 -2.23 -7.00
CA VAL A 77 -5.53 -2.70 -5.70
C VAL A 77 -7.05 -2.93 -5.78
N GLU A 78 -7.80 -2.04 -6.40
CA GLU A 78 -9.24 -2.21 -6.59
C GLU A 78 -9.60 -3.41 -7.46
N GLU A 79 -8.86 -3.65 -8.54
CA GLU A 79 -9.01 -4.82 -9.40
C GLU A 79 -8.73 -6.11 -8.64
N LEU A 80 -7.68 -6.12 -7.83
CA LEU A 80 -7.35 -7.25 -6.98
C LEU A 80 -8.45 -7.53 -5.95
N MET A 81 -8.98 -6.49 -5.30
CA MET A 81 -10.08 -6.62 -4.33
C MET A 81 -11.34 -7.15 -5.01
N ARG A 82 -11.64 -6.70 -6.23
CA ARG A 82 -12.74 -7.24 -7.05
C ARG A 82 -12.53 -8.72 -7.37
N ALA A 83 -11.32 -9.13 -7.77
CA ALA A 83 -10.99 -10.52 -8.04
C ALA A 83 -11.12 -11.40 -6.78
N SER A 84 -10.66 -10.91 -5.63
CA SER A 84 -10.81 -11.59 -4.34
C SER A 84 -12.28 -11.78 -3.95
N ALA A 85 -13.11 -10.74 -4.12
CA ALA A 85 -14.55 -10.84 -3.86
C ALA A 85 -15.26 -11.85 -4.77
N GLN A 86 -14.84 -11.96 -6.04
CA GLN A 86 -15.35 -12.99 -6.96
C GLN A 86 -14.99 -14.39 -6.47
N LEU A 87 -13.75 -14.60 -6.03
CA LEU A 87 -13.31 -15.88 -5.48
C LEU A 87 -14.08 -16.27 -4.21
N ALA A 88 -14.36 -15.32 -3.32
CA ALA A 88 -15.16 -15.57 -2.12
C ALA A 88 -16.58 -16.08 -2.48
N ARG A 89 -17.22 -15.51 -3.51
CA ARG A 89 -18.53 -16.01 -4.00
C ARG A 89 -18.43 -17.42 -4.54
N VAL A 90 -17.36 -17.72 -5.26
CA VAL A 90 -17.13 -19.05 -5.82
C VAL A 90 -16.89 -20.08 -4.70
N GLY A 91 -16.16 -19.71 -3.65
CA GLY A 91 -16.00 -20.51 -2.43
C GLY A 91 -17.33 -20.81 -1.75
N ASN A 92 -18.23 -19.83 -1.67
CA ASN A 92 -19.59 -20.04 -1.14
C ASN A 92 -20.40 -21.04 -1.96
N ASN A 93 -20.33 -20.97 -3.30
CA ASN A 93 -21.02 -21.91 -4.17
C ASN A 93 -20.48 -23.34 -3.99
N LEU A 94 -19.17 -23.49 -3.80
CA LEU A 94 -18.55 -24.77 -3.48
C LEU A 94 -18.98 -25.32 -2.13
N ASN A 95 -19.09 -24.46 -1.12
CA ASN A 95 -19.61 -24.86 0.19
C ASN A 95 -21.06 -25.37 0.09
N GLN A 96 -21.87 -24.78 -0.80
CA GLN A 96 -23.23 -25.25 -1.08
C GLN A 96 -23.24 -26.62 -1.78
N VAL A 97 -22.35 -26.84 -2.76
CA VAL A 97 -22.19 -28.15 -3.42
C VAL A 97 -21.74 -29.22 -2.42
N ALA A 98 -20.76 -28.91 -1.58
CA ALA A 98 -20.32 -29.82 -0.51
C ALA A 98 -21.45 -30.15 0.46
N LYS A 99 -22.28 -29.18 0.83
CA LYS A 99 -23.46 -29.40 1.66
C LYS A 99 -24.49 -30.31 0.97
N ALA A 100 -24.71 -30.15 -0.33
CA ALA A 100 -25.61 -30.98 -1.12
C ALA A 100 -25.10 -32.44 -1.22
N LEU A 101 -23.80 -32.62 -1.46
CA LEU A 101 -23.13 -33.93 -1.44
C LEU A 101 -23.24 -34.60 -0.06
N ASN A 102 -22.96 -33.86 1.01
CA ASN A 102 -23.06 -34.36 2.39
C ASN A 102 -24.50 -34.73 2.78
N SER A 103 -25.51 -34.21 2.06
CA SER A 103 -26.92 -34.63 2.21
C SER A 103 -27.33 -35.81 1.32
N GLY A 104 -26.39 -36.46 0.62
CA GLY A 104 -26.64 -37.62 -0.24
C GLY A 104 -27.07 -37.29 -1.66
N GLY A 105 -26.96 -36.04 -2.11
CA GLY A 105 -27.22 -35.65 -3.49
C GLY A 105 -26.04 -35.93 -4.42
N GLU A 106 -26.28 -36.34 -5.66
CA GLU A 106 -25.22 -36.51 -6.67
C GLU A 106 -24.82 -35.14 -7.26
N THR A 107 -23.52 -34.86 -7.34
CA THR A 107 -23.00 -33.72 -8.11
C THR A 107 -21.87 -34.18 -9.04
N PRO A 108 -22.22 -34.64 -10.26
CA PRO A 108 -21.23 -34.80 -11.31
C PRO A 108 -20.55 -33.43 -11.51
N TYR A 109 -19.23 -33.39 -11.74
CA TYR A 109 -18.43 -32.16 -11.97
C TYR A 109 -17.97 -31.36 -10.74
N ALA A 110 -18.27 -31.77 -9.50
CA ALA A 110 -17.86 -31.02 -8.30
C ALA A 110 -16.32 -30.91 -8.13
N GLU A 111 -15.59 -32.00 -8.34
CA GLU A 111 -14.12 -32.04 -8.23
C GLU A 111 -13.41 -31.18 -9.28
N ASP A 112 -13.89 -31.20 -10.52
CA ASP A 112 -13.30 -30.42 -11.62
C ASP A 112 -13.54 -28.91 -11.41
N ALA A 113 -14.73 -28.56 -10.91
CA ALA A 113 -15.04 -27.20 -10.48
C ALA A 113 -14.14 -26.76 -9.31
N LEU A 114 -14.02 -27.56 -8.25
CA LEU A 114 -13.17 -27.26 -7.08
C LEU A 114 -11.70 -27.01 -7.48
N THR A 115 -11.19 -27.80 -8.41
CA THR A 115 -9.81 -27.67 -8.91
C THR A 115 -9.59 -26.36 -9.66
N ARG A 116 -10.50 -25.99 -10.57
CA ARG A 116 -10.43 -24.72 -11.32
C ARG A 116 -10.49 -23.52 -10.39
N VAL A 117 -11.29 -23.61 -9.33
CA VAL A 117 -11.44 -22.53 -8.34
C VAL A 117 -10.19 -22.36 -7.50
N ARG A 118 -9.60 -23.44 -6.97
CA ARG A 118 -8.33 -23.35 -6.23
C ARG A 118 -7.21 -22.76 -7.09
N GLN A 119 -7.14 -23.15 -8.37
CA GLN A 119 -6.14 -22.60 -9.29
C GLN A 119 -6.36 -21.10 -9.55
N ALA A 120 -7.61 -20.66 -9.71
CA ALA A 120 -7.92 -19.24 -9.83
C ALA A 120 -7.57 -18.47 -8.55
N ALA A 121 -7.86 -19.03 -7.37
CA ALA A 121 -7.54 -18.43 -6.08
C ALA A 121 -6.03 -18.25 -5.88
N ALA A 122 -5.25 -19.30 -6.12
CA ALA A 122 -3.79 -19.25 -5.96
C ALA A 122 -3.13 -18.22 -6.90
N ARG A 123 -3.66 -18.04 -8.12
CA ARG A 123 -3.16 -17.02 -9.06
C ARG A 123 -3.43 -15.60 -8.59
N VAL A 124 -4.61 -15.36 -8.01
CA VAL A 124 -4.96 -14.04 -7.45
C VAL A 124 -4.13 -13.73 -6.21
N GLU A 125 -3.90 -14.71 -5.34
CA GLU A 125 -3.04 -14.55 -4.14
C GLU A 125 -1.57 -14.29 -4.51
N ALA A 126 -1.06 -14.98 -5.53
CA ALA A 126 0.28 -14.71 -6.06
C ALA A 126 0.38 -13.29 -6.65
N ALA A 127 -0.61 -12.86 -7.43
CA ALA A 127 -0.65 -11.51 -7.99
C ALA A 127 -0.75 -10.43 -6.90
N ALA A 128 -1.57 -10.68 -5.85
CA ALA A 128 -1.66 -9.81 -4.68
C ALA A 128 -0.32 -9.63 -3.99
N THR A 129 0.38 -10.75 -3.79
CA THR A 129 1.67 -10.80 -3.09
C THR A 129 2.75 -10.04 -3.86
N GLU A 130 2.77 -10.15 -5.19
CA GLU A 130 3.74 -9.43 -6.04
C GLU A 130 3.47 -7.92 -6.09
N ILE A 131 2.20 -7.50 -6.00
CA ILE A 131 1.84 -6.09 -5.88
C ILE A 131 2.25 -5.54 -4.49
N ALA A 132 2.08 -6.34 -3.43
CA ALA A 132 2.40 -5.92 -2.07
C ALA A 132 3.92 -5.86 -1.75
N LYS A 133 4.75 -6.58 -2.52
CA LYS A 133 6.22 -6.58 -2.36
C LYS A 133 6.94 -5.48 -3.13
N ARG A 134 6.27 -4.80 -4.06
CA ARG A 134 6.82 -3.70 -4.88
C ARG A 134 6.64 -2.37 -4.18
#